data_AF-A0A179B5K5-F1
#
_entry.id   AF-A0A179B5K5-F1
#
_cell.length_a   1.000
_cell.length_b   1.000
_cell.length_c   1.000
_cell.angle_alpha   90.00
_cell.angle_beta   90.00
_cell.angle_gamma   90.00
#
_symmetry.space_group_name_H-M   'P 1'
#
loop_
_entity.id
_entity.type
_entity.pdbx_description
1 polymer ?
#
loop_
_entity_poly.entity_id
_entity_poly.type
_entity_poly.pdbx_seq_one_letter_code
_entity_poly.pdbx_strand_id
1 'polypeptide(L)'
;MPLWLSVANSLMALGSAAFGVLALIRPEALNGPRGGGRALGECGGSGVRGDVEAARLYAAMYAGRAVPLGLAVSAVAWAAPDGRATALLLGVAVVAQIADLVAAVANRLKGMAVGAAFAALVHATALAATL
;
A
#
# COMPACT_ATOMS: atom_id res chain seq x y z
N MET A 1 -23.62 -0.08 3.11
CA MET A 1 -22.64 0.48 4.05
C MET A 1 -23.10 1.87 4.51
N PRO A 2 -22.94 2.25 5.79
CA PRO A 2 -23.29 3.58 6.28
C PRO A 2 -22.33 4.65 5.76
N LEU A 3 -22.80 5.91 5.67
CA LEU A 3 -22.08 7.04 5.07
C LEU A 3 -20.67 7.23 5.63
N TRP A 4 -20.52 7.17 6.96
CA TRP A 4 -19.22 7.39 7.60
C TRP A 4 -18.19 6.31 7.21
N LEU A 5 -18.63 5.06 7.00
CA LEU A 5 -17.76 3.98 6.53
C LEU A 5 -17.35 4.20 5.07
N SER A 6 -18.25 4.67 4.21
CA SER A 6 -17.91 5.02 2.81
C SER A 6 -16.86 6.12 2.75
N VAL A 7 -16.98 7.15 3.61
CA VAL A 7 -15.99 8.23 3.73
C VAL A 7 -14.65 7.69 4.22
N ALA A 8 -14.64 6.97 5.35
CA ALA A 8 -13.41 6.42 5.91
C ALA A 8 -12.70 5.47 4.93
N ASN A 9 -13.45 4.58 4.29
CA ASN A 9 -12.93 3.65 3.27
C ASN A 9 -12.32 4.40 2.08
N SER A 10 -13.01 5.44 1.59
CA SER A 10 -12.52 6.26 0.49
C SER A 10 -11.24 7.00 0.85
N LEU A 11 -11.15 7.56 2.06
CA LEU A 11 -9.96 8.27 2.53
C LEU A 11 -8.75 7.34 2.65
N MET A 12 -8.93 6.14 3.19
CA MET A 12 -7.83 5.16 3.29
C MET A 12 -7.37 4.69 1.92
N ALA A 13 -8.30 4.43 1.01
CA ALA A 13 -8.00 4.02 -0.36
C ALA A 13 -7.27 5.11 -1.15
N LEU A 14 -7.72 6.38 -1.05
CA LEU A 14 -7.03 7.52 -1.64
C LEU A 14 -5.66 7.75 -1.00
N GLY A 15 -5.54 7.56 0.31
CA GLY A 15 -4.26 7.62 1.02
C GLY A 15 -3.27 6.59 0.47
N SER A 16 -3.72 5.34 0.28
CA SER A 16 -2.90 4.28 -0.32
C SER A 16 -2.47 4.62 -1.76
N ALA A 17 -3.38 5.15 -2.58
CA ALA A 17 -3.04 5.64 -3.92
C ALA A 17 -2.02 6.78 -3.88
N ALA A 18 -2.19 7.75 -2.98
CA ALA A 18 -1.25 8.85 -2.80
C ALA A 18 0.14 8.35 -2.38
N PHE A 19 0.22 7.34 -1.50
CA PHE A 19 1.49 6.67 -1.20
C PHE A 19 2.09 5.98 -2.43
N GLY A 20 1.27 5.37 -3.28
CA GLY A 20 1.71 4.82 -4.57
C GLY A 20 2.33 5.89 -5.47
N VAL A 21 1.68 7.05 -5.61
CA VAL A 21 2.23 8.18 -6.37
C VAL A 21 3.52 8.71 -5.73
N LEU A 22 3.55 8.85 -4.40
CA LEU A 22 4.73 9.30 -3.68
C LEU A 22 5.91 8.33 -3.86
N ALA A 23 5.65 7.03 -3.95
CA ALA A 23 6.67 6.02 -4.23
C ALA A 23 7.36 6.24 -5.60
N LEU A 24 6.61 6.71 -6.61
CA LEU A 24 7.17 7.05 -7.93
C LEU A 24 8.00 8.34 -7.89
N ILE A 25 7.52 9.36 -7.18
CA ILE A 25 8.17 10.68 -7.12
C ILE A 25 9.42 10.61 -6.24
N ARG A 26 9.32 9.92 -5.09
CA ARG A 26 10.36 9.79 -4.07
C ARG A 26 10.50 8.33 -3.64
N PRO A 27 11.10 7.45 -4.46
CA PRO A 27 11.30 6.03 -4.13
C PRO A 27 12.15 5.85 -2.87
N GLU A 28 12.98 6.85 -2.53
CA GLU A 28 13.78 6.91 -1.31
C GLU A 28 12.92 6.98 -0.03
N ALA A 29 11.70 7.50 -0.08
CA ALA A 29 10.81 7.61 1.08
C ALA A 29 10.29 6.25 1.59
N LEU A 30 10.33 5.22 0.75
CA LEU A 30 10.03 3.83 1.13
C LEU A 30 11.27 3.07 1.64
N ASN A 31 12.47 3.63 1.45
CA ASN A 31 13.70 3.05 1.96
C ASN A 31 13.97 3.66 3.34
N GLY A 32 13.75 2.88 4.41
CA GLY A 32 14.17 3.28 5.75
C GLY A 32 15.69 3.50 5.80
N PRO A 33 16.22 4.20 6.83
CA PRO A 33 17.66 4.32 7.02
C PRO A 33 18.24 2.91 7.05
N ARG A 34 19.00 2.53 6.01
CA ARG A 34 19.72 1.27 5.99
C ARG A 34 20.71 1.32 7.16
N GLY A 35 20.33 0.71 8.27
CA GLY A 35 21.23 0.47 9.39
C GLY A 35 22.42 -0.30 8.87
N GLY A 36 23.63 0.23 9.11
CA GLY A 36 24.88 -0.43 8.81
C GLY A 36 24.85 -1.88 9.33
N GLY A 37 24.99 -2.82 8.42
CA GLY A 37 24.72 -4.23 8.70
C GLY A 37 25.52 -5.13 7.78
N ARG A 38 26.80 -5.27 8.12
CA ARG A 38 27.84 -6.18 7.60
C ARG A 38 28.55 -5.78 6.31
N ALA A 39 29.68 -5.12 6.55
CA ALA A 39 30.93 -5.47 5.92
C ALA A 39 31.08 -7.00 5.79
N LEU A 40 31.17 -7.48 4.55
CA LEU A 40 32.11 -8.49 4.09
C LEU A 40 32.13 -8.43 2.56
N GLY A 41 33.17 -7.78 2.03
CA GLY A 41 33.72 -7.93 0.69
C GLY A 41 32.79 -7.74 -0.51
N GLU A 42 32.84 -6.58 -1.16
CA GLU A 42 33.34 -6.45 -2.53
C GLU A 42 33.27 -5.00 -3.00
N CYS A 43 34.30 -4.58 -3.71
CA CYS A 43 34.48 -3.22 -4.17
C CYS A 43 33.57 -2.90 -5.36
N GLY A 44 32.82 -1.80 -5.27
CA GLY A 44 32.53 -0.95 -6.43
C GLY A 44 31.11 -1.03 -7.03
N GLY A 45 30.37 0.08 -6.93
CA GLY A 45 29.46 0.64 -7.94
C GLY A 45 28.24 -0.15 -8.43
N SER A 46 28.39 -1.41 -8.80
CA SER A 46 27.34 -2.23 -9.44
C SER A 46 26.30 -2.73 -8.45
N GLY A 47 26.69 -3.13 -7.24
CA GLY A 47 25.77 -3.59 -6.18
C GLY A 47 24.84 -2.48 -5.68
N VAL A 48 25.41 -1.31 -5.36
CA VAL A 48 24.63 -0.14 -4.93
C VAL A 48 23.68 0.34 -6.04
N ARG A 49 24.13 0.32 -7.30
CA ARG A 49 23.28 0.68 -8.44
C ARG A 49 22.15 -0.34 -8.66
N GLY A 50 22.43 -1.63 -8.45
CA GLY A 50 21.43 -2.70 -8.47
C GLY A 50 20.39 -2.56 -7.37
N ASP A 51 20.79 -2.20 -6.15
CA ASP A 51 19.88 -1.95 -5.02
C ASP A 51 18.93 -0.77 -5.27
N VAL A 52 19.45 0.30 -5.89
CA VAL A 52 18.65 1.48 -6.26
C VAL A 52 17.65 1.15 -7.36
N GLU A 53 18.06 0.37 -8.36
CA GLU A 53 17.17 -0.06 -9.45
C GLU A 53 16.07 -1.01 -8.94
N ALA A 54 16.43 -1.95 -8.05
CA ALA A 54 15.48 -2.84 -7.38
C ALA A 54 14.45 -2.05 -6.55
N ALA A 55 14.89 -1.01 -5.82
CA ALA A 55 14.01 -0.14 -5.07
C ALA A 55 13.05 0.66 -5.97
N ARG A 56 13.52 1.14 -7.13
CA ARG A 56 12.69 1.82 -8.13
C ARG A 56 11.67 0.89 -8.76
N LEU A 57 12.08 -0.34 -9.10
CA LEU A 57 11.17 -1.36 -9.64
C LEU A 57 10.10 -1.75 -8.61
N TYR A 58 10.48 -1.93 -7.34
CA TYR A 58 9.54 -2.16 -6.25
C TYR A 58 8.55 -1.01 -6.09
N ALA A 59 9.03 0.23 -6.11
CA ALA A 59 8.18 1.42 -6.03
C ALA A 59 7.21 1.51 -7.21
N ALA A 60 7.66 1.18 -8.43
CA ALA A 60 6.82 1.14 -9.62
C ALA A 60 5.74 0.05 -9.54
N MET A 61 6.09 -1.16 -9.09
CA MET A 61 5.11 -2.24 -8.87
C MET A 61 4.10 -1.87 -7.79
N TYR A 62 4.58 -1.30 -6.68
CA TYR A 62 3.72 -0.82 -5.60
C TYR A 62 2.72 0.22 -6.11
N ALA A 63 3.20 1.23 -6.84
CA ALA A 63 2.35 2.28 -7.41
C ALA A 63 1.34 1.74 -8.43
N GLY A 64 1.80 0.83 -9.31
CA GLY A 64 0.97 0.17 -10.32
C GLY A 64 -0.21 -0.61 -9.72
N ARG A 65 -0.06 -1.11 -8.47
CA ARG A 65 -1.16 -1.70 -7.70
C ARG A 65 -1.96 -0.66 -6.91
N ALA A 66 -1.27 0.14 -6.11
CA ALA A 66 -1.90 0.98 -5.09
C ALA A 66 -2.77 2.08 -5.71
N VAL A 67 -2.34 2.68 -6.83
CA VAL A 67 -3.09 3.76 -7.47
C VAL A 67 -4.40 3.27 -8.08
N PRO A 68 -4.42 2.25 -8.97
CA PRO A 68 -5.67 1.80 -9.56
C PRO A 68 -6.62 1.20 -8.53
N LEU A 69 -6.10 0.39 -7.60
CA LEU A 69 -6.92 -0.24 -6.57
C LEU A 69 -7.51 0.80 -5.61
N GLY A 70 -6.71 1.77 -5.16
CA GLY A 70 -7.18 2.85 -4.29
C GLY A 70 -8.28 3.67 -4.96
N LEU A 71 -8.10 4.07 -6.22
CA LEU A 71 -9.13 4.81 -6.97
C LEU A 71 -10.41 3.98 -7.16
N ALA A 72 -10.29 2.69 -7.50
CA ALA A 72 -11.43 1.80 -7.66
C ALA A 72 -12.21 1.62 -6.35
N VAL A 73 -11.52 1.40 -5.23
CA VAL A 73 -12.14 1.22 -3.90
C VAL A 73 -12.78 2.51 -3.40
N SER A 74 -12.21 3.68 -3.74
CA SER A 74 -12.85 4.96 -3.44
C SER A 74 -14.10 5.16 -4.30
N ALA A 75 -14.05 4.88 -5.60
CA ALA A 75 -15.19 5.07 -6.49
C ALA A 75 -16.36 4.12 -6.18
N VAL A 76 -16.06 2.84 -5.92
CA VAL A 76 -17.07 1.79 -5.66
C VAL A 76 -17.89 2.10 -4.41
N ALA A 77 -17.32 2.81 -3.43
CA ALA A 77 -18.02 3.21 -2.20
C ALA A 77 -19.20 4.16 -2.44
N TRP A 78 -19.27 4.81 -3.62
CA TRP A 78 -20.27 5.81 -3.97
C TRP A 78 -21.11 5.45 -5.20
N ALA A 79 -20.59 4.62 -6.11
CA ALA A 79 -21.22 4.31 -7.39
C ALA A 79 -22.48 3.42 -7.31
N ALA A 80 -22.95 3.08 -6.10
CA ALA A 80 -23.97 2.06 -5.83
C ALA A 80 -23.84 0.76 -6.69
N PRO A 81 -22.66 0.15 -6.81
CA PRO A 81 -22.49 -1.04 -7.65
C PRO A 81 -22.87 -2.32 -6.89
N ASP A 82 -23.10 -3.41 -7.64
CA ASP A 82 -23.46 -4.73 -7.12
C ASP A 82 -22.64 -5.10 -5.87
N GLY A 83 -23.32 -5.51 -4.79
CA GLY A 83 -22.69 -5.81 -3.49
C GLY A 83 -21.56 -6.85 -3.60
N ARG A 84 -21.65 -7.78 -4.56
CA ARG A 84 -20.61 -8.77 -4.85
C ARG A 84 -19.33 -8.16 -5.40
N ALA A 85 -19.44 -7.23 -6.36
CA ALA A 85 -18.28 -6.56 -6.95
C ALA A 85 -17.58 -5.68 -5.90
N THR A 86 -18.38 -4.98 -5.08
CA THR A 86 -17.89 -4.19 -3.95
C THR A 86 -17.15 -5.07 -2.94
N ALA A 87 -17.73 -6.21 -2.55
CA ALA A 87 -17.11 -7.15 -1.65
C ALA A 87 -15.77 -7.71 -2.19
N LEU A 88 -15.71 -8.05 -3.49
CA LEU A 88 -14.47 -8.53 -4.10
C LEU A 88 -13.37 -7.46 -4.10
N LEU A 89 -13.69 -6.23 -4.48
CA LEU A 89 -12.74 -5.11 -4.48
C LEU A 89 -12.21 -4.81 -3.07
N LEU A 90 -13.10 -4.81 -2.07
CA LEU A 90 -12.70 -4.62 -0.67
C LEU A 90 -11.86 -5.80 -0.15
N GLY A 91 -12.19 -7.03 -0.54
CA GLY A 91 -11.38 -8.21 -0.23
C GLY A 91 -9.96 -8.10 -0.78
N VAL A 92 -9.82 -7.69 -2.05
CA VAL A 92 -8.50 -7.43 -2.65
C VAL A 92 -7.77 -6.30 -1.92
N ALA A 93 -8.46 -5.23 -1.53
CA ALA A 93 -7.89 -4.13 -0.76
C ALA A 93 -7.34 -4.59 0.59
N VAL A 94 -8.09 -5.43 1.33
CA VAL A 94 -7.65 -6.02 2.60
C VAL A 94 -6.37 -6.83 2.41
N VAL A 95 -6.36 -7.76 1.44
CA VAL A 95 -5.19 -8.61 1.17
C VAL A 95 -3.97 -7.76 0.82
N ALA A 96 -4.16 -6.76 -0.03
CA ALA A 96 -3.06 -5.89 -0.45
C ALA A 96 -2.51 -5.07 0.72
N GLN A 97 -3.36 -4.61 1.63
CA GLN A 97 -2.93 -3.84 2.78
C GLN A 97 -2.25 -4.70 3.86
N ILE A 98 -2.63 -5.97 3.99
CA ILE A 98 -1.89 -6.94 4.79
C ILE A 98 -0.49 -7.17 4.20
N ALA A 99 -0.37 -7.31 2.88
CA ALA A 99 0.93 -7.43 2.23
C ALA A 99 1.81 -6.19 2.47
N ASP A 100 1.24 -4.99 2.39
CA ASP A 100 1.93 -3.72 2.71
C ASP A 100 2.40 -3.69 4.18
N LEU A 101 1.56 -4.16 5.11
CA LEU A 101 1.92 -4.28 6.53
C LEU A 101 3.09 -5.24 6.73
N VAL A 102 3.05 -6.42 6.11
CA VAL A 102 4.15 -7.40 6.18
C VAL A 102 5.45 -6.81 5.63
N ALA A 103 5.39 -6.15 4.47
CA ALA A 103 6.54 -5.48 3.87
C ALA A 103 7.08 -4.37 4.79
N ALA A 104 6.21 -3.55 5.37
CA ALA A 104 6.59 -2.48 6.28
C ALA A 104 7.25 -3.02 7.56
N VAL A 105 6.73 -4.11 8.13
CA VAL A 105 7.32 -4.76 9.31
C VAL A 105 8.68 -5.37 8.98
N ALA A 106 8.79 -6.09 7.85
CA ALA A 106 10.05 -6.68 7.39
C ALA A 106 11.14 -5.63 7.18
N ASN A 107 10.76 -4.45 6.69
CA ASN A 107 11.66 -3.32 6.44
C ASN A 107 11.74 -2.30 7.60
N ARG A 108 11.11 -2.58 8.76
CA ARG A 108 11.03 -1.72 9.95
C ARG A 108 10.52 -0.29 9.71
N LEU A 109 9.62 -0.13 8.74
CA LEU A 109 8.96 1.12 8.39
C LEU A 109 7.73 1.34 9.30
N LYS A 110 7.96 1.80 10.53
CA LYS A 110 6.89 1.92 11.56
C LYS A 110 5.67 2.73 11.09
N GLY A 111 5.89 3.86 10.39
CA GLY A 111 4.81 4.71 9.89
C GLY A 111 3.93 4.01 8.84
N MET A 112 4.56 3.35 7.88
CA MET A 112 3.85 2.57 6.85
C MET A 112 3.11 1.38 7.46
N ALA A 113 3.70 0.70 8.45
CA ALA A 113 3.06 -0.43 9.13
C ALA A 113 1.78 -0.01 9.84
N VAL A 114 1.80 1.08 10.61
CA VAL A 114 0.59 1.57 11.31
C VAL A 114 -0.48 2.00 10.32
N GLY A 115 -0.11 2.75 9.28
CA GLY A 115 -1.06 3.18 8.24
C GLY A 115 -1.70 2.01 7.51
N ALA A 116 -0.89 1.00 7.16
CA ALA A 116 -1.37 -0.21 6.49
C ALA A 116 -2.30 -1.03 7.40
N ALA A 117 -1.92 -1.26 8.66
CA ALA A 117 -2.78 -1.97 9.60
C ALA A 117 -4.15 -1.27 9.76
N PHE A 118 -4.15 0.06 9.89
CA PHE A 118 -5.38 0.84 10.02
C PHE A 118 -6.24 0.76 8.75
N ALA A 119 -5.64 0.94 7.57
CA ALA A 119 -6.35 0.78 6.29
C ALA A 119 -6.96 -0.63 6.14
N ALA A 120 -6.23 -1.68 6.51
CA ALA A 120 -6.72 -3.06 6.44
C ALA A 120 -7.97 -3.26 7.31
N LEU A 121 -7.97 -2.71 8.53
CA LEU A 121 -9.13 -2.78 9.44
C LEU A 121 -10.35 -2.04 8.88
N VAL A 122 -10.14 -0.85 8.31
CA VAL A 122 -11.24 -0.06 7.70
C VAL A 122 -11.81 -0.80 6.49
N HIS A 123 -10.97 -1.31 5.59
CA HIS A 123 -11.42 -2.10 4.44
C HIS A 123 -12.12 -3.41 4.85
N ALA A 124 -11.65 -4.08 5.91
CA ALA A 124 -12.28 -5.30 6.42
C ALA A 124 -13.64 -5.02 7.06
N THR A 125 -13.77 -3.92 7.82
CA THR A 125 -15.04 -3.50 8.40
C THR A 125 -16.05 -3.12 7.31
N ALA A 126 -15.57 -2.40 6.29
CA ALA A 126 -16.31 -2.09 5.09
C ALA A 126 -16.80 -3.37 4.38
N LEU A 127 -15.90 -4.34 4.15
CA LEU A 127 -16.23 -5.63 3.56
C LEU A 127 -17.32 -6.36 4.36
N ALA A 128 -17.14 -6.47 5.68
CA ALA A 128 -18.11 -7.11 6.57
C ALA A 128 -19.49 -6.44 6.52
N ALA A 129 -19.56 -5.12 6.34
CA ALA A 129 -20.81 -4.37 6.19
C ALA A 129 -21.45 -4.46 4.80
N THR A 130 -20.82 -5.17 3.85
CA THR A 130 -21.28 -5.34 2.46
C THR A 130 -21.76 -6.77 2.18
N LEU A 131 -21.30 -7.74 2.98
CA LEU A 131 -21.77 -9.12 2.98
C LEU A 131 -23.12 -9.23 3.70
#